data_AF-A0A383B112-F1
#
_entry.id   AF-A0A383B112-F1
#
_cell.length_a   1.000
_cell.length_b   1.000
_cell.length_c   1.000
_cell.angle_alpha   90.00
_cell.angle_beta   90.00
_cell.angle_gamma   90.00
#
_symmetry.space_group_name_H-M   'P 1'
#
loop_
_entity.id
_entity.type
_entity.pdbx_description
1 polymer ?
#
loop_
_entity_poly.entity_id
_entity_poly.type
_entity_poly.pdbx_seq_one_letter_code
_entity_poly.pdbx_strand_id
1 'polypeptide(L)'
;MPEKLFVGKDLLHLDKLDSKIIFNVIYSEGESQICYAKRFKVEKFILEKEYRLFEQAKQAKILHLSQGTGISVEVVLVPHPRLRKSRDAFHFDELAIKGIQARGNRVSPKAIQRVRILPRQNPGGMQMSFNPDSKDESGK
;
A
#
# COMPACT_ATOMS: atom_id res chain seq x y z
N MET A 1 -0.96 32.79 21.72
CA MET A 1 -0.81 32.40 20.30
C MET A 1 -0.68 30.88 20.25
N PRO A 2 -1.30 30.18 19.29
CA PRO A 2 -1.09 28.75 19.16
C PRO A 2 0.39 28.48 18.84
N GLU A 3 0.97 27.54 19.56
CA GLU A 3 2.37 27.14 19.43
C GLU A 3 2.58 26.45 18.07
N LYS A 4 3.65 26.80 17.36
CA LYS A 4 3.95 26.19 16.06
C LYS A 4 4.48 24.79 16.29
N LEU A 5 3.74 23.78 15.82
CA LEU A 5 4.19 22.39 15.86
C LEU A 5 5.14 22.10 14.69
N PHE A 6 6.38 21.73 14.99
CA PHE A 6 7.34 21.26 13.98
C PHE A 6 7.23 19.74 13.82
N VAL A 7 6.58 19.31 12.73
CA VAL A 7 6.57 17.92 12.26
C VAL A 7 7.74 17.77 11.30
N GLY A 8 8.65 16.83 11.56
CA GLY A 8 9.90 16.67 10.82
C GLY A 8 9.75 16.42 9.31
N LYS A 9 10.86 16.12 8.64
CA LYS A 9 10.90 16.06 7.16
C LYS A 9 10.12 14.89 6.53
N ASP A 10 9.78 13.88 7.31
CA ASP A 10 9.17 12.63 6.84
C ASP A 10 7.65 12.56 7.06
N LEU A 11 6.98 13.72 7.01
CA LEU A 11 5.52 13.79 7.10
C LEU A 11 4.87 13.15 5.86
N LEU A 12 4.23 12.00 6.04
CA LEU A 12 3.50 11.33 4.96
C LEU A 12 2.10 11.89 4.73
N HIS A 13 1.42 12.30 5.80
CA HIS A 13 0.04 12.75 5.75
C HIS A 13 -0.33 13.53 7.01
N LEU A 14 -1.12 14.59 6.85
CA LEU A 14 -1.71 15.38 7.93
C LEU A 14 -3.15 15.73 7.56
N ASP A 15 -4.08 15.44 8.47
CA ASP A 15 -5.49 15.75 8.29
C ASP A 15 -6.20 15.89 9.65
N LYS A 16 -7.40 16.47 9.64
CA LYS A 16 -8.32 16.42 10.77
C LYS A 16 -8.87 15.01 10.91
N LEU A 17 -9.13 14.59 12.16
CA LEU A 17 -9.69 13.26 12.42
C LEU A 17 -11.07 13.12 11.77
N ASP A 18 -11.20 12.14 10.88
CA ASP A 18 -12.46 11.56 10.45
C ASP A 18 -12.42 10.04 10.67
N SER A 19 -13.23 9.56 11.63
CA SER A 19 -13.29 8.15 12.01
C SER A 19 -13.88 7.24 10.92
N LYS A 20 -14.45 7.82 9.87
CA LYS A 20 -14.96 7.07 8.70
C LYS A 20 -13.84 6.72 7.73
N ILE A 21 -12.73 7.46 7.74
CA ILE A 21 -11.61 7.23 6.82
C ILE A 21 -10.93 5.90 7.14
N ILE A 22 -10.82 5.05 6.11
CA ILE A 22 -10.02 3.84 6.14
C ILE A 22 -8.64 4.18 5.58
N PHE A 23 -7.60 3.93 6.37
CA PHE A 23 -6.22 4.01 5.93
C PHE A 23 -5.75 2.65 5.43
N ASN A 24 -5.04 2.68 4.30
CA ASN A 24 -4.42 1.53 3.65
C ASN A 24 -2.90 1.75 3.68
N VAL A 25 -2.16 0.88 4.35
CA VAL A 25 -0.71 1.00 4.49
C VAL A 25 -0.01 -0.26 4.00
N ILE A 26 1.11 -0.11 3.29
CA ILE A 26 2.12 -1.16 3.13
C ILE A 26 3.38 -0.69 3.85
N TYR A 27 4.00 -1.58 4.63
CA TYR A 27 5.22 -1.30 5.38
C TYR A 27 6.16 -2.51 5.38
N SER A 28 7.46 -2.28 5.56
CA SER A 28 8.45 -3.32 5.80
C SER A 28 8.77 -3.44 7.29
N GLU A 29 8.95 -4.67 7.77
CA GLU A 29 9.23 -4.98 9.16
C GLU A 29 10.73 -5.19 9.38
N GLY A 30 11.41 -4.09 9.69
CA GLY A 30 12.80 -4.09 10.13
C GLY A 30 13.78 -4.72 9.15
N GLU A 31 14.82 -5.36 9.70
CA GLU A 31 15.90 -6.01 8.95
C GLU A 31 15.44 -7.24 8.16
N SER A 32 14.32 -7.87 8.54
CA SER A 32 13.76 -9.01 7.80
C SER A 32 13.31 -8.63 6.39
N GLN A 33 13.01 -7.34 6.17
CA GLN A 33 12.44 -6.79 4.94
C GLN A 33 11.12 -7.47 4.51
N ILE A 34 10.49 -8.25 5.39
CA ILE A 34 9.15 -8.80 5.15
C ILE A 34 8.17 -7.63 5.09
N CYS A 35 7.35 -7.62 4.07
CA CYS A 35 6.42 -6.54 3.82
C CYS A 35 4.98 -6.96 4.15
N TYR A 36 4.27 -6.08 4.82
CA TYR A 36 2.90 -6.27 5.29
C TYR A 36 1.98 -5.18 4.76
N ALA A 37 0.71 -5.51 4.56
CA ALA A 37 -0.37 -4.57 4.28
C ALA A 37 -1.38 -4.58 5.41
N LYS A 38 -1.93 -3.41 5.74
CA LYS A 38 -2.99 -3.29 6.75
C LYS A 38 -4.01 -2.24 6.35
N ARG A 39 -5.27 -2.54 6.66
CA ARG A 39 -6.36 -1.57 6.70
C ARG A 39 -6.66 -1.23 8.15
N PHE A 40 -6.82 0.05 8.47
CA PHE A 40 -7.17 0.48 9.82
C PHE A 40 -7.95 1.79 9.79
N LYS A 41 -8.65 2.08 10.88
CA LYS A 41 -9.31 3.36 11.12
C LYS A 41 -8.68 4.03 12.34
N VAL A 42 -8.61 5.36 12.31
CA VAL A 42 -8.28 6.14 13.50
C VAL A 42 -9.60 6.65 14.06
N GLU A 43 -10.11 6.01 15.10
CA GLU A 43 -11.42 6.38 15.67
C GLU A 43 -11.29 7.48 16.72
N LYS A 44 -10.23 7.43 17.51
CA LYS A 44 -9.92 8.35 18.61
C LYS A 44 -8.41 8.49 18.71
N PHE A 45 -7.97 9.66 19.15
CA PHE A 45 -6.59 9.90 19.54
C PHE A 45 -6.59 10.73 20.82
N ILE A 46 -5.46 10.70 21.51
CA ILE A 46 -5.19 11.59 22.64
C ILE A 46 -4.18 12.59 22.10
N LEU A 47 -4.41 13.89 22.32
CA LEU A 47 -3.43 14.93 21.98
C LEU A 47 -2.08 14.59 22.63
N GLU A 48 -0.99 14.92 21.94
CA GLU A 48 0.39 14.68 22.40
C GLU A 48 0.80 13.20 22.53
N LYS A 49 -0.10 12.25 22.26
CA LYS A 49 0.22 10.83 22.24
C LYS A 49 0.53 10.34 20.84
N GLU A 50 1.74 9.83 20.66
CA GLU A 50 2.16 9.16 19.44
C GLU A 50 1.66 7.71 19.41
N TYR A 51 1.09 7.30 18.28
CA TYR A 51 0.68 5.91 18.06
C TYR A 51 1.45 5.33 16.88
N ARG A 52 2.11 4.20 17.12
CA ARG A 52 2.86 3.50 16.08
C ARG A 52 1.96 2.57 15.29
N LEU A 53 2.15 2.56 13.97
CA LEU A 53 1.43 1.66 13.06
C LEU A 53 2.01 0.25 13.04
N PHE A 54 3.25 0.07 13.46
CA PHE A 54 3.93 -1.22 13.56
C PHE A 54 5.09 -1.10 14.55
N GLU A 55 5.66 -2.24 14.92
CA GLU A 55 6.79 -2.29 15.84
C GLU A 55 7.99 -1.51 15.29
N GLN A 56 8.63 -0.72 16.15
CA GLN A 56 9.81 0.03 15.75
C GLN A 56 10.99 -0.92 15.67
N ALA A 57 11.48 -1.14 14.44
CA ALA A 57 12.69 -1.89 14.18
C ALA A 57 13.58 -1.10 13.23
N LYS A 58 14.89 -1.35 13.30
CA LYS A 58 15.86 -0.75 12.38
C LYS A 58 15.48 -1.14 10.94
N GLN A 59 15.45 -0.16 10.03
CA GLN A 59 15.02 -0.32 8.63
C GLN A 59 13.51 -0.58 8.41
N ALA A 60 12.69 -0.54 9.45
CA ALA A 60 11.24 -0.55 9.27
C ALA A 60 10.81 0.78 8.63
N LYS A 61 9.96 0.71 7.60
CA LYS A 61 9.50 1.91 6.87
C LYS A 61 8.12 1.69 6.28
N ILE A 62 7.38 2.79 6.16
CA ILE A 62 6.15 2.84 5.37
C ILE A 62 6.55 2.93 3.89
N LEU A 63 5.98 2.05 3.08
CA LEU A 63 6.22 1.96 1.64
C LEU A 63 5.07 2.56 0.83
N HIS A 64 3.86 2.57 1.39
CA HIS A 64 2.66 3.14 0.78
C HIS A 64 1.68 3.55 1.86
N LEU A 65 1.04 4.71 1.68
CA LEU A 65 -0.08 5.17 2.48
C LEU A 65 -1.14 5.74 1.55
N SER A 66 -2.39 5.35 1.74
CA SER A 66 -3.54 5.90 1.03
C SER A 66 -4.81 5.80 1.87
N GLN A 67 -5.86 6.48 1.46
CA GLN A 67 -7.15 6.51 2.15
C GLN A 67 -8.26 5.97 1.23
N GLY A 68 -9.29 5.38 1.83
CA GLY A 68 -10.52 4.97 1.14
C GLY A 68 -10.59 3.48 0.76
N THR A 69 -11.45 3.18 -0.21
CA THR A 69 -11.79 1.83 -0.69
C THR A 69 -11.51 1.71 -2.19
N GLY A 70 -11.48 0.48 -2.70
CA GLY A 70 -11.20 0.17 -4.10
C GLY A 70 -9.74 0.39 -4.50
N ILE A 71 -8.83 0.50 -3.52
CA ILE A 71 -7.42 0.75 -3.78
C ILE A 71 -6.73 -0.56 -4.13
N SER A 72 -6.12 -0.56 -5.32
CA SER A 72 -5.31 -1.65 -5.84
C SER A 72 -3.92 -1.14 -6.11
N VAL A 73 -2.90 -1.95 -5.87
CA VAL A 73 -1.51 -1.57 -6.09
C VAL A 73 -0.71 -2.67 -6.79
N GLU A 74 0.27 -2.27 -7.59
CA GLU A 74 1.35 -3.13 -8.07
C GLU A 74 2.55 -2.95 -7.14
N VAL A 75 2.96 -4.05 -6.53
CA VAL A 75 4.18 -4.16 -5.75
C VAL A 75 5.30 -4.64 -6.67
N VAL A 76 6.42 -3.90 -6.72
CA VAL A 76 7.61 -4.29 -7.45
C VAL A 76 8.71 -4.66 -6.47
N LEU A 77 9.21 -5.89 -6.56
CA LEU A 77 10.22 -6.43 -5.66
C LEU A 77 11.63 -5.97 -6.08
N VAL A 78 12.53 -5.92 -5.10
CA VAL A 78 13.96 -5.73 -5.37
C VAL A 78 14.46 -6.88 -6.26
N PRO A 79 15.12 -6.61 -7.41
CA PRO A 79 15.63 -7.64 -8.29
C PRO A 79 16.58 -8.61 -7.59
N HIS A 80 16.43 -9.91 -7.85
CA HIS A 80 17.31 -10.96 -7.33
C HIS A 80 17.47 -12.08 -8.38
N PRO A 81 18.67 -12.67 -8.57
CA PRO A 81 18.92 -13.67 -9.63
C PRO A 81 18.03 -14.93 -9.68
N ARG A 82 17.23 -15.20 -8.64
CA ARG A 82 16.33 -16.37 -8.54
C ARG A 82 14.86 -15.95 -8.34
N LEU A 83 14.54 -14.71 -8.67
CA LEU A 83 13.20 -14.18 -8.52
C LEU A 83 12.33 -14.60 -9.70
N ARG A 84 11.39 -15.51 -9.45
CA ARG A 84 10.47 -16.01 -10.50
C ARG A 84 9.43 -14.98 -10.93
N LYS A 85 8.97 -14.16 -9.99
CA LYS A 85 7.96 -13.12 -10.20
C LYS A 85 8.43 -11.84 -9.55
N SER A 86 8.62 -10.78 -10.34
CA SER A 86 9.17 -9.50 -9.88
C SER A 86 8.10 -8.48 -9.48
N ARG A 87 6.84 -8.76 -9.83
CA ARG A 87 5.71 -7.86 -9.58
C ARG A 87 4.47 -8.63 -9.18
N ASP A 88 3.72 -8.08 -8.23
CA ASP A 88 2.46 -8.64 -7.75
C ASP A 88 1.41 -7.55 -7.63
N ALA A 89 0.16 -7.87 -7.99
CA ALA A 89 -0.98 -6.99 -7.76
C ALA A 89 -1.60 -7.32 -6.38
N PHE A 90 -2.02 -6.29 -5.66
CA PHE A 90 -2.60 -6.41 -4.33
C PHE A 90 -3.82 -5.50 -4.19
N HIS A 91 -4.93 -6.06 -3.75
CA HIS A 91 -6.19 -5.34 -3.52
C HIS A 91 -6.41 -5.14 -2.03
N PHE A 92 -6.41 -3.89 -1.57
CA PHE A 92 -6.59 -3.63 -0.13
C PHE A 92 -7.96 -4.11 0.35
N ASP A 93 -9.01 -3.98 -0.46
CA ASP A 93 -10.37 -4.29 -0.06
C ASP A 93 -10.59 -5.76 0.34
N GLU A 94 -9.70 -6.66 -0.08
CA GLU A 94 -9.67 -8.07 0.35
C GLU A 94 -9.21 -8.25 1.80
N LEU A 95 -8.58 -7.23 2.39
CA LEU A 95 -8.15 -7.24 3.79
C LEU A 95 -9.28 -6.79 4.72
N ALA A 96 -9.42 -7.50 5.84
CA ALA A 96 -10.20 -7.01 6.97
C ALA A 96 -9.57 -5.73 7.58
N ILE A 97 -10.42 -4.85 8.10
CA ILE A 97 -10.00 -3.69 8.89
C ILE A 97 -9.50 -4.19 10.24
N LYS A 98 -8.25 -3.89 10.57
CA LYS A 98 -7.60 -4.26 11.83
C LYS A 98 -7.44 -3.05 12.75
N GLY A 99 -7.11 -3.31 14.01
CA GLY A 99 -6.69 -2.27 14.96
C GLY A 99 -5.39 -1.58 14.53
N ILE A 100 -5.22 -0.32 14.95
CA ILE A 100 -4.09 0.55 14.57
C ILE A 100 -2.74 -0.11 14.89
N GLN A 101 -2.62 -0.81 16.01
CA GLN A 101 -1.38 -1.47 16.46
C GLN A 101 -1.26 -2.93 15.99
N ALA A 102 -2.28 -3.49 15.35
CA ALA A 102 -2.25 -4.87 14.89
C ALA A 102 -1.25 -5.05 13.75
N ARG A 103 -0.63 -6.22 13.66
CA ARG A 103 0.22 -6.58 12.51
C ARG A 103 -0.62 -6.73 11.24
N GLY A 104 -0.08 -6.26 10.11
CA GLY A 104 -0.69 -6.42 8.80
C GLY A 104 -0.71 -7.87 8.30
N ASN A 105 -1.32 -8.09 7.14
CA ASN A 105 -1.23 -9.33 6.38
C ASN A 105 0.05 -9.31 5.54
N ARG A 106 0.76 -10.44 5.46
CA ARG A 106 2.01 -10.53 4.70
C ARG A 106 1.71 -10.37 3.21
N VAL A 107 2.35 -9.39 2.57
CA VAL A 107 2.24 -9.12 1.12
C VAL A 107 3.39 -9.76 0.38
N SER A 108 4.60 -9.66 0.93
CA SER A 108 5.80 -10.23 0.32
C SER A 108 6.79 -10.68 1.39
N PRO A 109 7.39 -11.87 1.25
CA PRO A 109 8.52 -12.29 2.10
C PRO A 109 9.84 -11.61 1.70
N LYS A 110 9.85 -10.81 0.62
CA LYS A 110 11.02 -10.12 0.07
C LYS A 110 10.84 -8.61 0.08
N ALA A 111 11.95 -7.89 0.07
CA ALA A 111 11.98 -6.43 0.00
C ALA A 111 11.22 -5.90 -1.23
N ILE A 112 10.37 -4.91 -0.98
CA ILE A 112 9.67 -4.14 -2.02
C ILE A 112 10.54 -2.95 -2.41
N GLN A 113 10.84 -2.84 -3.70
CA GLN A 113 11.53 -1.68 -4.26
C GLN A 113 10.59 -0.48 -4.38
N ARG A 114 9.37 -0.70 -4.85
CA ARG A 114 8.35 0.36 -4.97
C ARG A 114 6.93 -0.19 -4.97
N VAL A 115 5.97 0.67 -4.64
CA VAL A 115 4.54 0.42 -4.74
C VAL A 115 3.94 1.43 -5.73
N ARG A 116 3.06 0.98 -6.61
CA ARG A 116 2.36 1.81 -7.59
C ARG A 116 0.86 1.64 -7.43
N ILE A 117 0.11 2.74 -7.40
CA ILE A 117 -1.35 2.67 -7.46
C ILE A 117 -1.75 2.19 -8.86
N LEU A 118 -2.60 1.17 -8.90
CA LEU A 118 -3.23 0.71 -10.13
C LEU A 118 -4.52 1.50 -10.38
N PRO A 119 -4.88 1.74 -11.65
CA PRO A 119 -6.17 2.30 -11.99
C PRO A 119 -7.29 1.47 -11.35
N ARG A 120 -8.33 2.15 -10.86
CA ARG A 120 -9.51 1.48 -10.31
C ARG A 120 -10.10 0.60 -11.42
N GLN A 121 -10.06 -0.72 -11.24
CA GLN A 121 -10.76 -1.61 -12.14
C GLN A 121 -12.25 -1.39 -11.91
N ASN A 122 -12.94 -0.82 -12.89
CA ASN A 122 -14.39 -0.73 -12.85
C ASN A 122 -14.95 -2.17 -12.83
N PRO A 123 -15.86 -2.54 -11.91
CA PRO A 123 -16.46 -3.88 -11.87
C PRO A 123 -17.39 -4.23 -13.07
N GLY A 124 -17.15 -3.64 -14.25
CA GLY A 124 -17.94 -3.88 -15.48
C GLY A 124 -17.15 -3.73 -16.78
N GLY A 125 -15.82 -3.68 -16.73
CA GLY A 125 -14.99 -3.62 -17.93
C GLY A 125 -14.68 -5.02 -18.45
N MET A 126 -15.37 -5.44 -19.52
CA MET A 126 -14.98 -6.58 -20.35
C MET A 126 -13.47 -6.52 -20.63
N GLN A 127 -12.77 -7.61 -20.32
CA GLN A 127 -11.35 -7.76 -20.64
C GLN A 127 -11.22 -7.87 -22.17
N MET A 128 -11.05 -6.75 -22.85
CA MET A 128 -10.67 -6.73 -24.26
C MET A 128 -9.23 -7.23 -24.34
N SER A 129 -9.05 -8.50 -24.69
CA SER A 129 -7.77 -9.02 -25.16
C SER A 129 -7.41 -8.29 -26.45
N PHE A 130 -6.54 -7.29 -26.38
CA PHE A 130 -5.86 -6.78 -27.55
C PHE A 130 -4.83 -7.84 -27.98
N ASN A 131 -5.18 -8.63 -29.00
CA ASN A 131 -4.22 -9.42 -29.78
C ASN A 131 -3.73 -8.52 -30.92
N PRO A 132 -2.45 -8.09 -30.94
CA PRO A 132 -1.93 -7.22 -31.99
C PRO A 132 -1.56 -7.96 -33.29
N ASP A 133 -1.81 -9.26 -33.40
CA ASP A 133 -1.38 -10.07 -34.56
C ASP A 133 -2.56 -10.63 -35.37
N SER A 134 -3.39 -9.77 -35.95
CA SER A 134 -4.14 -10.11 -37.16
C SER A 134 -3.63 -9.26 -38.32
N LYS A 135 -2.64 -9.79 -39.04
CA LYS A 135 -2.30 -9.28 -40.37
C LYS A 135 -3.44 -9.63 -41.31
N ASP A 136 -4.13 -8.61 -41.78
CA ASP A 136 -5.00 -8.67 -42.94
C ASP A 136 -4.13 -8.94 -44.19
N GLU A 137 -4.02 -10.21 -44.58
CA GLU A 137 -3.67 -10.57 -45.95
C GLU A 137 -4.95 -10.75 -46.76
N SER A 138 -5.39 -9.67 -47.40
CA SER A 138 -6.24 -9.77 -48.59
C SER A 138 -5.70 -8.79 -49.63
N GLY A 139 -5.07 -9.37 -50.67
CA GLY A 139 -4.40 -8.59 -51.70
C GLY A 139 -3.77 -9.43 -52.80
N LYS A 140 -4.54 -10.31 -53.44
CA LYS A 140 -4.50 -10.48 -54.91
C LYS A 140 -5.69 -11.25 -55.44
#